data_AF-A0A960HTT5-F1
#
_entry.id   AF-A0A960HTT5-F1
#
_cell.length_a   1.000
_cell.length_b   1.000
_cell.length_c   1.000
_cell.angle_alpha   90.00
_cell.angle_beta   90.00
_cell.angle_gamma   90.00
#
_symmetry.space_group_name_H-M   'P 1'
#
loop_
_entity.id
_entity.type
_entity.pdbx_description
1 polymer ?
#
loop_
_entity_poly.entity_id
_entity_poly.type
_entity_poly.pdbx_seq_one_letter_code
_entity_poly.pdbx_strand_id
1 'polypeptide(L)'
;MAPVRQVIAVDIRGHGDSDKPHDPEAYTYAAMATDVTAVMDHLGVERADFVGYSLGAFVGAHLLGHDADRMVSAVLMGIGDEDDESLALAPRIAAALRAPSPSEITDLEAAAYRSIVDL
;
A
#
# COMPACT_ATOMS: atom_id res chain seq x y z
N MET A 1 23.21 -18.44 -17.69
CA MET A 1 21.77 -18.16 -17.52
C MET A 1 21.55 -17.71 -16.09
N ALA A 2 20.77 -16.65 -15.86
CA ALA A 2 20.36 -16.29 -14.51
C ALA A 2 19.44 -17.40 -13.95
N PRO A 3 19.50 -17.70 -12.64
CA PRO A 3 18.64 -18.71 -12.03
C PRO A 3 17.16 -18.30 -12.14
N VAL A 4 16.28 -19.30 -12.24
CA VAL A 4 14.82 -19.11 -12.15
C VAL A 4 14.49 -18.68 -10.72
N ARG A 5 13.74 -17.58 -10.58
CA ARG A 5 13.24 -17.10 -9.28
C ARG A 5 11.76 -17.42 -9.13
N GLN A 6 11.36 -17.86 -7.93
CA GLN A 6 9.96 -17.90 -7.56
C GLN A 6 9.44 -16.47 -7.38
N VAL A 7 8.23 -16.21 -7.86
CA VAL A 7 7.54 -14.93 -7.66
C VAL A 7 6.32 -15.18 -6.80
N ILE A 8 6.19 -14.41 -5.72
CA ILE A 8 5.05 -14.43 -4.82
C ILE A 8 4.39 -13.05 -4.94
N ALA A 9 3.18 -13.01 -5.48
CA ALA A 9 2.38 -11.80 -5.54
C ALA A 9 1.37 -11.83 -4.38
N VAL A 10 1.37 -10.78 -3.56
CA VAL A 10 0.50 -10.67 -2.39
C VAL A 10 -0.52 -9.57 -2.63
N ASP A 11 -1.80 -9.93 -2.55
CA ASP A 11 -2.87 -8.95 -2.40
C ASP A 11 -2.79 -8.40 -0.98
N ILE A 12 -2.40 -7.13 -0.82
CA ILE A 12 -2.37 -6.49 0.49
C ILE A 12 -3.79 -6.41 1.04
N ARG A 13 -3.98 -6.49 2.37
CA ARG A 13 -5.28 -6.26 3.02
C ARG A 13 -6.02 -5.07 2.41
N GLY A 14 -7.32 -5.22 2.19
CA GLY A 14 -8.17 -4.26 1.48
C GLY A 14 -8.19 -4.41 -0.04
N HIS A 15 -7.34 -5.26 -0.64
CA HIS A 15 -7.23 -5.42 -2.09
C HIS A 15 -7.47 -6.87 -2.52
N GLY A 16 -7.86 -7.03 -3.80
CA GLY A 16 -7.97 -8.33 -4.47
C GLY A 16 -8.76 -9.36 -3.66
N ASP A 17 -8.19 -10.55 -3.50
CA ASP A 17 -8.82 -11.66 -2.77
C ASP A 17 -8.54 -11.63 -1.26
N SER A 18 -7.70 -10.71 -0.77
CA SER A 18 -7.44 -10.53 0.65
C SER A 18 -8.63 -9.91 1.39
N ASP A 19 -8.67 -10.13 2.71
CA ASP A 19 -9.69 -9.59 3.58
C ASP A 19 -9.72 -8.06 3.55
N LYS A 20 -10.92 -7.51 3.78
CA LYS A 20 -11.21 -6.06 3.72
C LYS A 20 -11.75 -5.61 5.08
N PRO A 21 -10.90 -5.56 6.13
CA PRO A 21 -11.34 -5.16 7.45
C PRO A 21 -11.95 -3.76 7.43
N HIS A 22 -12.93 -3.51 8.28
CA HIS A 22 -13.59 -2.19 8.38
C HIS A 22 -12.97 -1.30 9.45
N ASP A 23 -12.14 -1.86 10.34
CA ASP A 23 -11.41 -1.10 11.34
C ASP A 23 -10.29 -0.29 10.66
N PRO A 24 -10.29 1.05 10.73
CA PRO A 24 -9.23 1.88 10.15
C PRO A 24 -7.84 1.56 10.73
N GLU A 25 -7.76 1.20 12.01
CA GLU A 25 -6.49 0.86 12.67
C GLU A 25 -5.86 -0.42 12.09
N ALA A 26 -6.63 -1.22 11.35
CA ALA A 26 -6.10 -2.37 10.62
C ALA A 26 -5.24 -1.96 9.41
N TYR A 27 -5.24 -0.70 8.95
CA TYR A 27 -4.53 -0.30 7.72
C TYR A 27 -3.23 0.45 7.98
N THR A 28 -2.58 0.25 9.13
CA THR A 28 -1.24 0.81 9.34
C THR A 28 -0.21 0.13 8.44
N TYR A 29 0.79 0.89 7.97
CA TYR A 29 1.89 0.33 7.17
C TYR A 29 2.65 -0.77 7.91
N ALA A 30 2.76 -0.67 9.24
CA ALA A 30 3.37 -1.71 10.08
C ALA A 30 2.55 -3.02 10.06
N ALA A 31 1.22 -2.93 10.12
CA ALA A 31 0.36 -4.10 10.02
C ALA A 31 0.44 -4.75 8.63
N MET A 32 0.47 -3.95 7.56
CA MET A 32 0.66 -4.45 6.19
C MET A 32 2.05 -5.07 5.97
N ALA A 33 3.10 -4.51 6.58
CA ALA A 33 4.44 -5.11 6.57
C ALA A 33 4.44 -6.47 7.26
N THR A 34 3.71 -6.59 8.37
CA THR A 34 3.54 -7.87 9.08
C THR A 34 2.83 -8.92 8.22
N ASP A 35 1.90 -8.53 7.33
CA ASP A 35 1.28 -9.48 6.41
C ASP A 35 2.30 -10.11 5.46
N VAL A 36 3.28 -9.33 4.99
CA VAL A 36 4.31 -9.82 4.07
C VAL A 36 5.16 -10.88 4.78
N THR A 37 5.62 -10.61 6.01
CA THR A 37 6.41 -11.60 6.77
C THR A 37 5.57 -12.80 7.17
N ALA A 38 4.28 -12.64 7.48
CA ALA A 38 3.37 -13.76 7.73
C ALA A 38 3.19 -14.67 6.50
N VAL A 39 3.08 -14.09 5.29
CA VAL A 39 3.05 -14.85 4.04
C VAL A 39 4.37 -15.57 3.82
N MET A 40 5.50 -14.92 4.05
CA MET A 40 6.83 -15.54 3.97
C MET A 40 6.93 -16.74 4.92
N ASP A 41 6.51 -16.59 6.17
CA ASP A 41 6.52 -17.65 7.18
C ASP A 41 5.63 -18.83 6.76
N HIS A 42 4.41 -18.54 6.27
CA HIS A 42 3.48 -19.56 5.78
C HIS A 42 4.07 -20.38 4.62
N LEU A 43 4.83 -19.73 3.73
CA LEU A 43 5.46 -20.36 2.58
C LEU A 43 6.85 -20.94 2.88
N GLY A 44 7.37 -20.78 4.11
CA GLY A 44 8.70 -21.23 4.49
C GLY A 44 9.85 -20.43 3.85
N VAL A 45 9.61 -19.16 3.51
CA VAL A 45 10.59 -18.26 2.91
C VAL A 45 11.30 -17.47 4.02
N GLU A 46 12.55 -17.83 4.30
CA GLU A 46 13.34 -17.12 5.32
C GLU A 46 13.73 -15.71 4.87
N ARG A 47 14.19 -15.57 3.62
CA ARG A 47 14.62 -14.28 3.04
C ARG A 47 14.18 -14.13 1.59
N ALA A 48 13.85 -12.92 1.17
CA ALA A 48 13.40 -12.63 -0.20
C ALA A 48 13.94 -11.30 -0.74
N ASP A 49 14.02 -11.18 -2.07
CA ASP A 49 14.09 -9.88 -2.74
C ASP A 49 12.67 -9.26 -2.72
N PHE A 50 12.53 -8.01 -2.28
CA PHE A 50 11.24 -7.32 -2.22
C PHE A 50 11.07 -6.31 -3.36
N VAL A 51 9.87 -6.24 -3.92
CA VAL A 51 9.50 -5.24 -4.93
C VAL A 51 8.18 -4.62 -4.55
N GLY A 52 8.18 -3.31 -4.31
CA GLY A 52 7.00 -2.53 -3.93
C GLY A 52 6.75 -1.38 -4.89
N TYR A 53 5.48 -1.14 -5.23
CA TYR A 53 5.04 0.02 -6.00
C TYR A 53 3.96 0.78 -5.23
N SER A 54 4.06 2.12 -5.17
CA SER A 54 3.11 3.00 -4.49
C SER A 54 2.90 2.56 -3.02
N LEU A 55 1.68 2.16 -2.62
CA LEU A 55 1.41 1.59 -1.29
C LEU A 55 2.41 0.48 -0.91
N GLY A 56 2.73 -0.41 -1.84
CA GLY A 56 3.67 -1.51 -1.60
C GLY A 56 5.09 -1.02 -1.32
N ALA A 57 5.48 0.16 -1.82
CA ALA A 57 6.78 0.74 -1.52
C ALA A 57 6.83 1.35 -0.11
N PHE A 58 5.74 1.94 0.40
CA PHE A 58 5.64 2.34 1.81
C PHE A 58 5.69 1.13 2.74
N VAL A 59 4.99 0.05 2.40
CA VAL A 59 5.09 -1.23 3.11
C VAL A 59 6.52 -1.76 3.11
N GLY A 60 7.20 -1.71 1.96
CA GLY A 60 8.61 -2.08 1.81
C GLY A 60 9.55 -1.25 2.68
N ALA A 61 9.33 0.07 2.78
CA ALA A 61 10.11 0.93 3.67
C ALA A 61 9.93 0.54 5.15
N HIS A 62 8.71 0.21 5.56
CA HIS A 62 8.43 -0.29 6.92
C HIS A 62 9.08 -1.64 7.21
N LEU A 63 9.04 -2.58 6.25
CA LEU A 63 9.77 -3.85 6.33
C LEU A 63 11.26 -3.63 6.53
N LEU A 64 11.90 -2.74 5.76
CA LEU A 64 13.32 -2.43 5.90
C LEU A 64 13.65 -1.74 7.23
N GLY A 65 12.68 -1.10 7.89
CA GLY A 65 12.87 -0.49 9.20
C GLY A 65 12.82 -1.49 10.37
N HIS A 66 12.06 -2.58 10.24
CA HIS A 66 11.75 -3.49 11.36
C HIS A 66 12.25 -4.93 11.15
N ASP A 67 12.24 -5.42 9.90
CA ASP A 67 12.52 -6.80 9.50
C ASP A 67 13.55 -6.87 8.35
N ALA A 68 14.53 -5.96 8.37
CA ALA A 68 15.52 -5.83 7.29
C ALA A 68 16.31 -7.12 6.99
N ASP A 69 16.51 -7.96 8.01
CA ASP A 69 17.18 -9.25 7.90
C ASP A 69 16.41 -10.26 7.04
N ARG A 70 15.08 -10.11 6.96
CA ARG A 70 14.20 -10.89 6.07
C ARG A 70 14.39 -10.49 4.59
N MET A 71 15.01 -9.36 4.29
CA MET A 71 15.19 -8.88 2.93
C MET A 71 16.61 -9.13 2.40
N VAL A 72 16.73 -9.63 1.18
CA VAL A 72 18.01 -9.75 0.45
C VAL A 72 18.32 -8.44 -0.26
N SER A 73 17.31 -7.89 -0.93
CA SER A 73 17.32 -6.57 -1.56
C SER A 73 15.90 -6.03 -1.61
N ALA A 74 15.75 -4.73 -1.87
CA ALA A 74 14.45 -4.10 -2.05
C ALA A 74 14.46 -3.11 -3.21
N VAL A 75 13.39 -3.11 -3.99
CA VAL A 75 13.11 -2.12 -5.04
C VAL A 75 11.83 -1.39 -4.68
N LEU A 76 11.93 -0.09 -4.40
CA LEU A 76 10.81 0.77 -4.00
C LEU A 76 10.52 1.75 -5.16
N MET A 77 9.31 1.72 -5.70
CA MET A 77 8.92 2.46 -6.89
C MET A 77 7.62 3.24 -6.68
N GLY A 78 7.43 4.31 -7.46
CA GLY A 78 6.19 5.08 -7.45
C GLY A 78 5.90 5.76 -6.10
N ILE A 79 6.95 6.05 -5.34
CA ILE A 79 6.91 6.86 -4.12
C ILE A 79 7.76 8.12 -4.34
N GLY A 80 7.28 9.24 -3.82
CA GLY A 80 7.97 10.53 -3.81
C GLY A 80 8.20 10.99 -2.36
N ASP A 81 8.74 12.20 -2.20
CA ASP A 81 8.83 12.81 -0.89
C ASP A 81 7.42 13.04 -0.33
N GLU A 82 7.20 12.67 0.94
CA GLU A 82 6.00 13.07 1.68
C GLU A 82 6.16 14.53 2.10
N ASP A 83 5.97 15.44 1.13
CA ASP A 83 5.87 16.87 1.39
C ASP A 83 4.50 17.26 1.97
N ASP A 84 4.42 18.46 2.55
CA ASP A 84 3.19 18.94 3.17
C ASP A 84 1.98 18.94 2.22
N GLU A 85 2.21 19.13 0.91
CA GLU A 85 1.14 19.08 -0.10
C GLU A 85 0.60 17.66 -0.32
N SER A 86 1.48 16.66 -0.50
CA SER A 86 1.08 15.27 -0.69
C SER A 86 0.34 14.72 0.53
N LEU A 87 0.78 15.08 1.74
CA LEU A 87 0.11 14.71 2.99
C LEU A 87 -1.25 15.40 3.16
N ALA A 88 -1.40 16.64 2.66
CA ALA A 88 -2.66 17.38 2.72
C ALA A 88 -3.72 16.86 1.75
N LEU A 89 -3.33 16.12 0.71
CA LEU A 89 -4.26 15.61 -0.30
C LEU A 89 -5.16 14.48 0.23
N ALA A 90 -4.63 13.57 1.04
CA ALA A 90 -5.39 12.42 1.57
C ALA A 90 -6.69 12.81 2.31
N PRO A 91 -6.72 13.77 3.27
CA PRO A 91 -7.96 14.18 3.92
C PRO A 91 -8.93 14.89 2.96
N ARG A 92 -8.43 15.59 1.94
CA ARG A 92 -9.26 16.24 0.89
C ARG A 92 -9.96 15.19 0.03
N ILE A 93 -9.24 14.16 -0.40
CA ILE A 93 -9.82 13.00 -1.10
C ILE A 93 -10.86 12.30 -0.22
N ALA A 94 -10.55 12.04 1.05
CA ALA A 94 -11.49 11.39 1.96
C ALA A 94 -12.79 12.19 2.15
N ALA A 95 -12.70 13.52 2.23
CA ALA A 95 -13.86 14.41 2.28
C ALA A 95 -14.68 14.34 0.98
N ALA A 96 -14.02 14.38 -0.18
CA ALA A 96 -14.68 14.25 -1.48
C ALA A 96 -15.40 12.89 -1.65
N LEU A 97 -14.77 11.80 -1.22
CA LEU A 97 -15.37 10.46 -1.28
C LEU A 97 -16.61 10.34 -0.37
N ARG A 98 -16.63 11.05 0.77
CA ARG A 98 -17.75 11.05 1.73
C ARG A 98 -18.85 12.08 1.40
N ALA A 99 -18.63 12.93 0.40
CA ALA A 99 -19.62 13.94 0.01
C ALA A 99 -20.95 13.28 -0.41
N PRO A 100 -22.11 13.86 -0.04
CA PRO A 100 -23.41 13.30 -0.40
C PRO A 100 -23.65 13.23 -1.91
N SER A 101 -23.11 14.19 -2.67
CA SER A 101 -23.17 14.23 -4.12
C SER A 101 -21.88 14.78 -4.75
N PRO A 102 -21.52 14.36 -5.99
CA PRO A 102 -20.37 14.93 -6.70
C PRO A 102 -20.45 16.44 -6.92
N SER A 103 -21.67 16.98 -7.06
CA SER A 103 -21.91 18.42 -7.24
C SER A 103 -21.55 19.28 -6.03
N GLU A 104 -21.39 18.67 -4.85
CA GLU A 104 -21.00 19.36 -3.62
C GLU A 104 -19.48 19.42 -3.41
N ILE A 105 -18.70 18.76 -4.27
CA ILE A 105 -17.23 18.72 -4.16
C ILE A 105 -16.64 19.93 -4.89
N THR A 106 -16.14 20.91 -4.14
CA THR A 106 -15.52 22.12 -4.71
C THR A 106 -14.03 21.95 -5.03
N ASP A 107 -13.40 20.95 -4.43
CA ASP A 107 -12.00 20.62 -4.64
C ASP A 107 -11.86 19.77 -5.91
N LEU A 108 -11.40 20.40 -7.01
CA LEU A 108 -11.33 19.75 -8.32
C LEU A 108 -10.35 18.57 -8.35
N GLU A 109 -9.28 18.65 -7.57
CA GLU A 109 -8.28 17.60 -7.49
C GLU A 109 -8.85 16.39 -6.75
N ALA A 110 -9.49 16.60 -5.61
CA ALA A 110 -10.16 15.53 -4.87
C ALA A 110 -11.41 14.98 -5.60
N ALA A 111 -12.12 15.82 -6.36
CA ALA A 111 -13.25 15.42 -7.19
C ALA A 111 -12.85 14.40 -8.28
N ALA A 112 -11.63 14.49 -8.79
CA ALA A 112 -11.10 13.52 -9.75
C ALA A 112 -10.99 12.11 -9.16
N TYR A 113 -10.82 11.96 -7.83
CA TYR A 113 -10.84 10.66 -7.19
C TYR A 113 -12.26 10.14 -6.97
N ARG A 114 -13.23 11.03 -6.67
CA ARG A 114 -14.64 10.65 -6.58
C ARG A 114 -15.16 10.08 -7.90
N SER A 115 -14.77 10.69 -9.02
CA SER A 115 -15.24 10.25 -10.35
C SER A 115 -14.79 8.83 -10.68
N ILE A 116 -13.64 8.35 -10.17
CA ILE A 116 -13.16 6.98 -10.38
C ILE A 116 -14.12 5.95 -9.74
N VAL A 117 -14.68 6.27 -8.57
CA VAL A 117 -15.51 5.33 -7.79
C VAL A 117 -16.95 5.28 -8.29
N ASP A 118 -17.43 6.36 -8.92
CA ASP A 118 -18.78 6.45 -9.48
C ASP A 118 -18.89 5.86 -10.92
N LEU A 119 -17.80 5.32 -11.49
CA LEU A 119 -17.79 4.59 -12.78
C LEU A 119 -18.35 3.17 -12.65
#